data_AF-A0A7C9QTZ8-F1
#
_entry.id   AF-A0A7C9QTZ8-F1
#
_cell.length_a   1.000
_cell.length_b   1.000
_cell.length_c   1.000
_cell.angle_alpha   90.00
_cell.angle_beta   90.00
_cell.angle_gamma   90.00
#
_symmetry.space_group_name_H-M   'P 1'
#
loop_
_entity.id
_entity.type
_entity.pdbx_description
1 polymer ?
#
loop_
_entity_poly.entity_id
_entity_poly.type
_entity_poly.pdbx_seq_one_letter_code
_entity_poly.pdbx_strand_id
1 'polypeptide(L)'
;MAASFADATRSYLEWMGTRFPLDPAGVVHRRRALSADPFAFLRGTFYWWLVRWDELMPQPVRQAPKILSVGDLHLENFGTWRDAEGRMVWGINDFDEAYPFPVTMDLVRLATSVLLSIDEGHLKLDRRVACASLLEGYNANLVKPAGRPVILEGEAAWLLPASTPHWSETALYWRKEFSDLVAAHGLDDLRELLAEHMPEGVPVEEFLNRGTAGKGSLGRPRAVALGQWRGGPVAREGKRALPSAGRWHQGDDALGPATLDYRMILAAAFRSPDPWLTLTEDWVIRRLSPENHKVVVEQLRGHVQAEALIRWMGWEVANIHRGQAGRHDIEDWLAALPMGWLHDAALSMAEATTADWRKFRESVDSDP
;
A
#
# COMPACT_ATOMS: atom_id res chain seq x y z
N MET A 1 -10.20 23.99 1.95
CA MET A 1 -8.99 23.21 2.25
C MET A 1 -8.70 23.32 3.74
N ALA A 2 -8.29 22.23 4.38
CA ALA A 2 -7.98 22.22 5.81
C ALA A 2 -6.83 23.18 6.14
N ALA A 3 -6.97 23.97 7.21
CA ALA A 3 -5.98 25.00 7.57
C ALA A 3 -4.71 24.45 8.24
N SER A 4 -4.77 23.21 8.76
CA SER A 4 -3.66 22.55 9.44
C SER A 4 -3.76 21.02 9.35
N PHE A 5 -2.66 20.32 9.65
CA PHE A 5 -2.65 18.85 9.76
C PHE A 5 -3.66 18.34 10.80
N ALA A 6 -3.78 19.04 11.94
CA ALA A 6 -4.73 18.67 12.99
C ALA A 6 -6.19 18.81 12.53
N ASP A 7 -6.51 19.87 11.80
CA ASP A 7 -7.85 20.07 11.23
C ASP A 7 -8.17 19.03 10.17
N ALA A 8 -7.22 18.73 9.28
CA ALA A 8 -7.37 17.67 8.28
C ALA A 8 -7.58 16.31 8.93
N THR A 9 -6.80 15.99 9.97
CA THR A 9 -6.89 14.73 10.72
C THR A 9 -8.26 14.58 11.36
N ARG A 10 -8.73 15.61 12.07
CA ARG A 10 -10.05 15.60 12.72
C ARG A 10 -11.17 15.44 11.68
N SER A 11 -11.17 16.25 10.63
CA SER A 11 -12.18 16.18 9.57
C SER A 11 -12.20 14.81 8.89
N TYR A 12 -11.02 14.23 8.63
CA TYR A 12 -10.93 12.91 8.01
C TYR A 12 -11.42 11.79 8.94
N LEU A 13 -11.10 11.84 10.23
CA LEU A 13 -11.60 10.88 11.22
C LEU A 13 -13.11 10.99 11.43
N GLU A 14 -13.66 12.21 11.45
CA GLU A 14 -15.11 12.44 11.49
C GLU A 14 -15.79 11.83 10.27
N TRP A 15 -15.28 12.09 9.06
CA TRP A 15 -15.78 11.50 7.82
C TRP A 15 -15.72 9.96 7.85
N MET A 16 -14.59 9.39 8.29
CA MET A 16 -14.43 7.93 8.42
C MET A 16 -15.42 7.33 9.43
N GLY A 17 -15.64 8.02 10.55
CA GLY A 17 -16.58 7.62 11.60
C GLY A 17 -18.04 7.57 11.14
N THR A 18 -18.39 8.25 10.06
CA THR A 18 -19.73 8.12 9.44
C THR A 18 -19.94 6.78 8.72
N ARG A 19 -18.87 6.00 8.49
CA ARG A 19 -18.91 4.75 7.70
C ARG A 19 -18.88 3.50 8.57
N PHE A 20 -18.14 3.55 9.67
CA PHE A 20 -18.14 2.52 10.71
C PHE A 20 -17.61 3.09 12.04
N PRO A 21 -17.98 2.49 13.17
CA PRO A 21 -17.38 2.83 14.47
C PRO A 21 -15.86 2.63 14.42
N LEU A 22 -15.11 3.69 14.77
CA LEU A 22 -13.65 3.62 14.90
C LEU A 22 -13.26 3.00 16.23
N ASP A 23 -12.21 2.19 16.24
CA ASP A 23 -11.58 1.71 17.47
C ASP A 23 -10.72 2.83 18.11
N PRO A 24 -11.11 3.41 19.27
CA PRO A 24 -10.35 4.49 19.91
C PRO A 24 -8.93 4.08 20.29
N ALA A 25 -8.71 2.82 20.70
CA ALA A 25 -7.38 2.33 21.05
C ALA A 25 -6.47 2.27 19.82
N GLY A 26 -7.02 1.84 18.68
CA GLY A 26 -6.34 1.87 17.38
C GLY A 26 -5.93 3.29 16.95
N VAL A 27 -6.78 4.30 17.20
CA VAL A 27 -6.46 5.71 16.89
C VAL A 27 -5.28 6.22 17.73
N VAL A 28 -5.23 5.92 19.02
CA VAL A 28 -4.12 6.31 19.91
C VAL A 28 -2.82 5.59 19.54
N HIS A 29 -2.88 4.27 19.35
CA HIS A 29 -1.71 3.48 18.96
C HIS A 29 -1.10 4.00 17.64
N ARG A 30 -1.97 4.35 16.67
CA ARG A 30 -1.54 4.96 15.41
C ARG A 30 -0.77 6.26 15.65
N ARG A 31 -1.26 7.17 16.50
CA ARG A 31 -0.58 8.46 16.74
C ARG A 31 0.89 8.27 17.13
N ARG A 32 1.17 7.26 17.98
CA ARG A 32 2.55 6.87 18.33
C ARG A 32 3.30 6.17 17.20
N ALA A 33 2.63 5.32 16.41
CA ALA A 33 3.26 4.65 15.29
C ALA A 33 3.71 5.63 14.18
N LEU A 34 2.97 6.72 13.96
CA LEU A 34 3.30 7.75 12.97
C LEU A 34 4.48 8.65 13.40
N SER A 35 4.77 8.74 14.70
CA SER A 35 5.86 9.58 15.19
C SER A 35 7.22 8.91 15.08
N ALA A 36 7.27 7.62 14.72
CA ALA A 36 8.50 6.83 14.62
C ALA A 36 9.50 7.45 13.63
N ASP A 37 9.07 7.73 12.41
CA ASP A 37 9.92 8.23 11.32
C ASP A 37 9.07 8.89 10.21
N PRO A 38 9.68 9.70 9.31
CA PRO A 38 8.96 10.35 8.20
C PRO A 38 8.27 9.38 7.25
N PHE A 39 8.81 8.16 7.06
CA PHE A 39 8.25 7.16 6.16
C PHE A 39 6.96 6.56 6.73
N ALA A 40 6.92 6.27 8.03
CA ALA A 40 5.73 5.86 8.76
C ALA A 40 4.65 6.95 8.71
N PHE A 41 5.04 8.22 8.85
CA PHE A 41 4.15 9.36 8.70
C PHE A 41 3.56 9.45 7.29
N LEU A 42 4.38 9.37 6.24
CA LEU A 42 3.94 9.35 4.84
C LEU A 42 2.87 8.28 4.64
N ARG A 43 3.20 7.03 4.99
CA ARG A 43 2.36 5.85 4.83
C ARG A 43 1.02 5.97 5.57
N GLY A 44 1.02 6.56 6.74
CA GLY A 44 -0.19 6.64 7.56
C GLY A 44 -1.04 7.88 7.34
N THR A 45 -0.65 8.82 6.47
CA THR A 45 -1.31 10.12 6.31
C THR A 45 -1.68 10.46 4.87
N PHE A 46 -2.16 9.49 4.09
CA PHE A 46 -2.54 9.72 2.69
C PHE A 46 -3.57 10.85 2.48
N TYR A 47 -4.57 11.01 3.36
CA TYR A 47 -5.48 12.16 3.33
C TYR A 47 -4.73 13.51 3.40
N TRP A 48 -3.66 13.60 4.20
CA TRP A 48 -2.84 14.81 4.30
C TRP A 48 -1.95 15.00 3.08
N TRP A 49 -1.46 13.90 2.50
CA TRP A 49 -0.76 13.93 1.22
C TRP A 49 -1.59 14.60 0.12
N LEU A 50 -2.90 14.34 0.06
CA LEU A 50 -3.80 14.98 -0.92
C LEU A 50 -3.89 16.50 -0.74
N VAL A 51 -3.87 16.98 0.51
CA VAL A 51 -3.80 18.42 0.80
C VAL A 51 -2.48 19.02 0.30
N ARG A 52 -1.35 18.38 0.64
CA ARG A 52 -0.02 18.81 0.20
C ARG A 52 0.17 18.73 -1.31
N TRP A 53 -0.45 17.76 -1.96
CA TRP A 53 -0.44 17.59 -3.40
C TRP A 53 -0.98 18.84 -4.11
N ASP A 54 -2.12 19.36 -3.68
CA ASP A 54 -2.73 20.55 -4.28
C ASP A 54 -1.91 21.83 -4.06
N GLU A 55 -1.21 21.91 -2.93
CA GLU A 55 -0.37 23.06 -2.57
C GLU A 55 0.98 23.06 -3.30
N LEU A 56 1.62 21.90 -3.44
CA LEU A 56 3.02 21.78 -3.84
C LEU A 56 3.21 21.36 -5.28
N MET A 57 2.29 20.57 -5.85
CA MET A 57 2.53 20.00 -7.19
C MET A 57 2.27 21.00 -8.30
N PRO A 58 3.23 21.17 -9.23
CA PRO A 58 3.07 22.09 -10.34
C PRO A 58 1.96 21.60 -11.28
N GLN A 59 1.37 22.54 -12.01
CA GLN A 59 0.21 22.26 -12.87
C GLN A 59 0.42 21.09 -13.84
N PRO A 60 1.56 20.97 -14.55
CA PRO A 60 1.76 19.86 -15.48
C PRO A 60 1.64 18.50 -14.80
N VAL A 61 2.19 18.37 -13.59
CA VAL A 61 2.13 17.15 -12.77
C VAL A 61 0.70 16.86 -12.31
N ARG A 62 -0.06 17.89 -11.90
CA ARG A 62 -1.46 17.72 -11.45
C ARG A 62 -2.46 17.46 -12.58
N GLN A 63 -2.14 17.87 -13.80
CA GLN A 63 -2.98 17.70 -14.98
C GLN A 63 -2.64 16.47 -15.82
N ALA A 64 -1.77 15.60 -15.31
CA ALA A 64 -1.54 14.31 -15.96
C ALA A 64 -2.86 13.53 -16.14
N PRO A 65 -2.95 12.63 -17.13
CA PRO A 65 -4.16 11.83 -17.36
C PRO A 65 -4.66 11.19 -16.08
N LYS A 66 -5.97 11.24 -15.84
CA LYS A 66 -6.58 10.64 -14.66
C LYS A 66 -6.97 9.20 -14.95
N ILE A 67 -6.51 8.30 -14.10
CA ILE A 67 -6.81 6.87 -14.12
C ILE A 67 -7.15 6.43 -12.68
N LEU A 68 -7.67 5.23 -12.49
CA LEU A 68 -7.64 4.61 -11.16
C LEU A 68 -6.18 4.35 -10.79
N SER A 69 -5.62 5.22 -9.96
CA SER A 69 -4.29 5.04 -9.39
C SER A 69 -4.41 4.29 -8.09
N VAL A 70 -3.30 3.73 -7.60
CA VAL A 70 -3.21 3.05 -6.30
C VAL A 70 -3.44 4.03 -5.14
N GLY A 71 -2.99 5.27 -5.30
CA GLY A 71 -3.13 6.33 -4.29
C GLY A 71 -2.01 6.24 -3.26
N ASP A 72 -2.15 5.39 -2.25
CA ASP A 72 -1.18 5.25 -1.15
C ASP A 72 0.02 4.35 -1.51
N LEU A 73 0.65 4.60 -2.64
CA LEU A 73 1.79 3.82 -3.12
C LEU A 73 3.12 4.25 -2.47
N HIS A 74 3.84 3.29 -1.90
CA HIS A 74 5.13 3.44 -1.24
C HIS A 74 5.95 2.13 -1.31
N LEU A 75 7.24 2.17 -0.97
CA LEU A 75 8.16 1.00 -1.00
C LEU A 75 7.58 -0.27 -0.37
N GLU A 76 6.92 -0.15 0.79
CA GLU A 76 6.34 -1.29 1.50
C GLU A 76 4.96 -1.79 0.99
N ASN A 77 4.43 -1.26 -0.13
CA ASN A 77 3.24 -1.84 -0.78
C ASN A 77 3.58 -3.02 -1.68
N PHE A 78 4.86 -3.23 -1.98
CA PHE A 78 5.32 -4.31 -2.82
C PHE A 78 5.57 -5.56 -2.00
N GLY A 79 5.12 -6.70 -2.52
CA GLY A 79 5.38 -7.99 -1.90
C GLY A 79 4.91 -9.14 -2.76
N THR A 80 4.75 -10.29 -2.12
CA THR A 80 4.60 -11.57 -2.80
C THR A 80 3.31 -12.30 -2.47
N TRP A 81 2.83 -13.08 -3.44
CA TRP A 81 1.73 -14.03 -3.29
C TRP A 81 1.96 -15.20 -4.26
N ARG A 82 1.23 -16.31 -4.04
CA ARG A 82 1.16 -17.39 -5.04
C ARG A 82 -0.06 -17.19 -5.92
N ASP A 83 0.08 -17.39 -7.23
CA ASP A 83 -1.09 -17.42 -8.11
C ASP A 83 -1.77 -18.80 -8.12
N ALA A 84 -2.80 -18.96 -8.94
CA ALA A 84 -3.58 -20.20 -9.05
C ALA A 84 -2.75 -21.42 -9.52
N GLU A 85 -1.64 -21.20 -10.22
CA GLU A 85 -0.69 -22.24 -10.65
C GLU A 85 0.42 -22.46 -9.61
N GLY A 86 0.36 -21.76 -8.48
CA GLY A 86 1.34 -21.84 -7.41
C GLY A 86 2.63 -21.07 -7.70
N ARG A 87 2.73 -20.25 -8.74
CA ARG A 87 3.94 -19.48 -9.05
C ARG A 87 4.10 -18.33 -8.07
N MET A 88 5.33 -18.03 -7.66
CA MET A 88 5.61 -16.87 -6.81
C MET A 88 5.54 -15.58 -7.63
N VAL A 89 4.52 -14.76 -7.37
CA VAL A 89 4.30 -13.45 -8.00
C VAL A 89 4.85 -12.37 -7.10
N TRP A 90 5.33 -11.29 -7.70
CA TRP A 90 5.72 -10.06 -7.03
C TRP A 90 4.95 -8.88 -7.61
N GLY A 91 4.50 -7.96 -6.76
CA GLY A 91 3.83 -6.75 -7.22
C GLY A 91 3.16 -5.97 -6.10
N ILE A 92 2.21 -5.11 -6.47
CA ILE A 92 1.50 -4.24 -5.51
C ILE A 92 0.39 -5.01 -4.78
N ASN A 93 0.40 -4.93 -3.45
CA ASN A 93 -0.41 -5.76 -2.54
C ASN A 93 -1.67 -5.11 -1.96
N ASP A 94 -1.81 -3.78 -2.04
CA ASP A 94 -2.90 -3.04 -1.38
C ASP A 94 -3.37 -1.91 -2.29
N PHE A 95 -4.69 -1.76 -2.43
CA PHE A 95 -5.37 -0.77 -3.26
C PHE A 95 -6.53 -0.11 -2.48
N ASP A 96 -6.44 -0.08 -1.16
CA ASP A 96 -7.45 0.54 -0.29
C ASP A 96 -7.71 2.01 -0.62
N GLU A 97 -6.70 2.71 -1.16
CA GLU A 97 -6.78 4.13 -1.49
C GLU A 97 -6.98 4.38 -2.99
N ALA A 98 -7.35 3.33 -3.75
CA ALA A 98 -7.55 3.42 -5.19
C ALA A 98 -8.66 4.43 -5.53
N TYR A 99 -8.37 5.33 -6.45
CA TYR A 99 -9.27 6.40 -6.85
C TYR A 99 -8.81 7.06 -8.16
N PRO A 100 -9.69 7.77 -8.90
CA PRO A 100 -9.31 8.56 -10.05
C PRO A 100 -8.33 9.71 -9.72
N PHE A 101 -7.03 9.44 -9.83
CA PHE A 101 -5.96 10.41 -9.63
C PHE A 101 -5.14 10.60 -10.92
N PRO A 102 -4.42 11.72 -11.06
CA PRO A 102 -3.39 11.84 -12.10
C PRO A 102 -2.39 10.68 -11.99
N VAL A 103 -1.95 10.11 -13.13
CA VAL A 103 -0.98 8.99 -13.15
C VAL A 103 0.32 9.29 -12.38
N THR A 104 0.65 10.57 -12.26
CA THR A 104 1.80 11.09 -11.53
C THR A 104 1.71 10.89 -10.03
N MET A 105 0.50 10.77 -9.47
CA MET A 105 0.28 10.63 -8.04
C MET A 105 1.07 9.43 -7.50
N ASP A 106 0.90 8.27 -8.14
CA ASP A 106 1.59 7.04 -7.76
C ASP A 106 3.10 7.15 -7.96
N LEU A 107 3.55 7.72 -9.09
CA LEU A 107 4.97 7.88 -9.39
C LEU A 107 5.67 8.79 -8.37
N VAL A 108 5.10 9.97 -8.10
CA VAL A 108 5.64 10.94 -7.15
C VAL A 108 5.60 10.37 -5.74
N ARG A 109 4.50 9.74 -5.32
CA ARG A 109 4.39 9.19 -3.96
C ARG A 109 5.37 8.05 -3.73
N LEU A 110 5.50 7.13 -4.69
CA LEU A 110 6.49 6.07 -4.63
C LEU A 110 7.90 6.64 -4.57
N ALA A 111 8.25 7.57 -5.47
CA ALA A 111 9.56 8.23 -5.46
C ALA A 111 9.84 8.96 -4.14
N THR A 112 8.86 9.68 -3.57
CA THR A 112 8.99 10.31 -2.26
C THR A 112 9.29 9.28 -1.17
N SER A 113 8.60 8.13 -1.16
CA SER A 113 8.88 7.07 -0.19
C SER A 113 10.30 6.50 -0.34
N VAL A 114 10.82 6.42 -1.57
CA VAL A 114 12.19 6.00 -1.88
C VAL A 114 13.20 7.02 -1.37
N LEU A 115 12.95 8.31 -1.60
CA LEU A 115 13.80 9.40 -1.11
C LEU A 115 13.89 9.40 0.42
N LEU A 116 12.75 9.25 1.12
CA LEU A 116 12.75 9.14 2.58
C LEU A 116 13.55 7.91 3.07
N SER A 117 13.42 6.77 2.39
CA SER A 117 14.18 5.57 2.72
C SER A 117 15.70 5.72 2.48
N ILE A 118 16.10 6.47 1.45
CA ILE A 118 17.51 6.85 1.20
C ILE A 118 18.01 7.75 2.34
N ASP A 119 17.21 8.74 2.74
CA ASP A 119 17.58 9.75 3.73
C ASP A 119 17.76 9.16 5.13
N GLU A 120 16.93 8.19 5.49
CA GLU A 120 17.06 7.41 6.74
C GLU A 120 18.15 6.32 6.65
N GLY A 121 18.81 6.16 5.50
CA GLY A 121 19.94 5.24 5.32
C GLY A 121 19.55 3.77 5.10
N HIS A 122 18.27 3.48 4.89
CA HIS A 122 17.77 2.13 4.59
C HIS A 122 18.10 1.69 3.16
N LEU A 123 18.15 2.64 2.21
CA LEU A 123 18.46 2.38 0.81
C LEU A 123 19.73 3.11 0.37
N LYS A 124 20.75 2.36 -0.06
CA LYS A 124 22.01 2.92 -0.57
C LYS A 124 21.89 3.22 -2.07
N LEU A 125 21.31 4.36 -2.41
CA LEU A 125 21.14 4.80 -3.80
C LEU A 125 21.13 6.34 -3.87
N ASP A 126 21.61 6.93 -4.97
CA ASP A 126 21.47 8.36 -5.22
C ASP A 126 19.99 8.70 -5.56
N ARG A 127 19.49 9.83 -5.05
CA ARG A 127 18.08 10.23 -5.22
C ARG A 127 17.69 10.41 -6.69
N ARG A 128 18.58 11.00 -7.51
CA ARG A 128 18.32 11.21 -8.95
C ARG A 128 18.37 9.88 -9.70
N VAL A 129 19.34 9.02 -9.38
CA VAL A 129 19.43 7.66 -9.94
C VAL A 129 18.18 6.85 -9.60
N ALA A 130 17.68 6.93 -8.37
CA ALA A 130 16.45 6.26 -7.95
C ALA A 130 15.25 6.69 -8.79
N CYS A 131 15.01 8.00 -8.91
CA CYS A 131 13.90 8.54 -9.70
C CYS A 131 14.03 8.21 -11.19
N ALA A 132 15.25 8.28 -11.74
CA ALA A 132 15.51 7.92 -13.13
C ALA A 132 15.24 6.44 -13.39
N SER A 133 15.68 5.55 -12.48
CA SER A 133 15.47 4.10 -12.59
C SER A 133 14.00 3.72 -12.51
N LEU A 134 13.24 4.41 -11.64
CA LEU A 134 11.78 4.24 -11.54
C LEU A 134 11.12 4.58 -12.87
N LEU A 135 11.41 5.75 -13.44
CA LEU A 135 10.87 6.15 -14.74
C LEU A 135 11.33 5.24 -15.87
N GLU A 136 12.58 4.79 -15.85
CA GLU A 136 13.11 3.83 -16.83
C GLU A 136 12.27 2.56 -16.83
N GLY A 137 12.01 1.97 -15.66
CA GLY A 137 11.19 0.77 -15.54
C GLY A 137 9.75 0.98 -15.97
N TYR A 138 9.16 2.11 -15.57
CA TYR A 138 7.80 2.50 -15.95
C TYR A 138 7.66 2.65 -17.47
N ASN A 139 8.54 3.43 -18.09
CA ASN A 139 8.55 3.64 -19.55
C ASN A 139 8.86 2.35 -20.33
N ALA A 140 9.79 1.53 -19.85
CA ALA A 140 10.17 0.27 -20.49
C ALA A 140 8.99 -0.72 -20.56
N ASN A 141 8.10 -0.69 -19.57
CA ASN A 141 6.85 -1.46 -19.61
C ASN A 141 5.82 -0.78 -20.52
N LEU A 142 5.61 0.54 -20.40
CA LEU A 142 4.60 1.26 -21.19
C LEU A 142 4.73 1.08 -22.71
N VAL A 143 5.94 0.91 -23.23
CA VAL A 143 6.15 0.66 -24.68
C VAL A 143 5.88 -0.79 -25.12
N LYS A 144 5.57 -1.72 -24.20
CA LYS A 144 5.29 -3.13 -24.54
C LYS A 144 3.88 -3.30 -25.11
N PRO A 145 3.63 -4.27 -26.01
CA PRO A 145 2.28 -4.52 -26.54
C PRO A 145 1.24 -4.91 -25.48
N ALA A 146 1.67 -5.53 -24.38
CA ALA A 146 0.86 -5.90 -23.23
C ALA A 146 1.67 -5.71 -21.95
N GLY A 147 0.98 -5.57 -20.81
CA GLY A 147 1.63 -5.64 -19.50
C GLY A 147 2.23 -7.02 -19.26
N ARG A 148 3.21 -7.08 -18.35
CA ARG A 148 3.93 -8.31 -18.01
C ARG A 148 4.01 -8.39 -16.48
N PRO A 149 3.13 -9.19 -15.85
CA PRO A 149 3.21 -9.46 -14.41
C PRO A 149 4.60 -9.98 -14.04
N VAL A 150 5.07 -9.63 -12.84
CA VAL A 150 6.39 -10.05 -12.38
C VAL A 150 6.28 -11.40 -11.68
N ILE A 151 6.79 -12.46 -12.33
CA ILE A 151 6.92 -13.78 -11.73
C ILE A 151 8.36 -13.94 -11.24
N LEU A 152 8.55 -14.16 -9.95
CA LEU A 152 9.88 -14.23 -9.33
C LEU A 152 10.70 -15.42 -9.83
N GLU A 153 10.06 -16.52 -10.20
CA GLU A 153 10.73 -17.72 -10.74
C GLU A 153 11.32 -17.52 -12.15
N GLY A 154 11.31 -16.30 -12.69
CA GLY A 154 11.90 -15.93 -13.98
C GLY A 154 13.01 -14.87 -13.87
N GLU A 155 12.95 -13.83 -14.71
CA GLU A 155 13.95 -12.73 -14.77
C GLU A 155 14.11 -11.97 -13.44
N ALA A 156 13.12 -12.07 -12.55
CA ALA A 156 13.11 -11.44 -11.24
C ALA A 156 13.65 -12.35 -10.11
N ALA A 157 14.25 -13.52 -10.41
CA ALA A 157 14.71 -14.47 -9.40
C ALA A 157 15.74 -13.89 -8.41
N TRP A 158 16.47 -12.85 -8.81
CA TRP A 158 17.40 -12.15 -7.94
C TRP A 158 16.70 -11.42 -6.77
N LEU A 159 15.39 -11.16 -6.84
CA LEU A 159 14.56 -10.58 -5.77
C LEU A 159 14.12 -11.58 -4.72
N LEU A 160 14.20 -12.89 -5.00
CA LEU A 160 13.76 -13.94 -4.08
C LEU A 160 14.34 -13.76 -2.67
N PRO A 161 15.66 -13.54 -2.47
CA PRO A 161 16.22 -13.39 -1.14
C PRO A 161 15.65 -12.22 -0.33
N ALA A 162 15.14 -11.17 -0.99
CA ALA A 162 14.56 -9.99 -0.35
C ALA A 162 13.02 -10.02 -0.29
N SER A 163 12.39 -11.04 -0.89
CA SER A 163 10.94 -11.14 -1.08
C SER A 163 10.34 -12.46 -0.57
N THR A 164 11.17 -13.37 -0.07
CA THR A 164 10.74 -14.63 0.55
C THR A 164 11.39 -14.75 1.92
N PRO A 165 10.64 -15.16 2.96
CA PRO A 165 11.21 -15.36 4.29
C PRO A 165 12.28 -16.45 4.28
N HIS A 166 13.23 -16.36 5.19
CA HIS A 166 14.17 -17.47 5.40
C HIS A 166 13.42 -18.66 6.03
N TRP A 167 13.80 -19.90 5.69
CA TRP A 167 13.12 -21.12 6.20
C TRP A 167 13.01 -21.18 7.74
N SER A 168 14.01 -20.67 8.45
CA SER A 168 14.00 -20.55 9.91
C SER A 168 12.96 -19.56 10.44
N GLU A 169 12.62 -18.53 9.66
CA GLU A 169 11.58 -17.55 9.96
C GLU A 169 10.19 -18.12 9.65
N THR A 170 10.05 -18.88 8.56
CA THR A 170 8.83 -19.62 8.21
C THR A 170 8.39 -20.54 9.34
N ALA A 171 9.33 -21.23 10.00
CA ALA A 171 9.07 -22.11 11.14
C ALA A 171 8.53 -21.36 12.38
N LEU A 172 8.84 -20.06 12.50
CA LEU A 172 8.41 -19.22 13.62
C LEU A 172 7.21 -18.33 13.28
N TYR A 173 6.89 -18.15 12.00
CA TYR A 173 5.82 -17.27 11.51
C TYR A 173 4.52 -17.47 12.29
N TRP A 174 3.98 -18.69 12.29
CA TRP A 174 2.70 -19.00 12.93
C TRP A 174 2.69 -18.77 14.44
N ARG A 175 3.85 -18.87 15.11
CA ARG A 175 3.95 -18.58 16.54
C ARG A 175 4.07 -17.09 16.81
N LYS A 176 4.87 -16.37 16.02
CA LYS A 176 5.20 -14.95 16.25
C LYS A 176 4.14 -13.99 15.73
N GLU A 177 3.54 -14.30 14.58
CA GLU A 177 2.61 -13.40 13.89
C GLU A 177 1.33 -13.16 14.71
N PHE A 178 0.96 -14.14 15.54
CA PHE A 178 -0.31 -14.14 16.28
C PHE A 178 -0.15 -14.14 17.81
N SER A 179 1.07 -14.22 18.36
CA SER A 179 1.30 -14.38 19.81
C SER A 179 0.75 -13.24 20.66
N ASP A 180 0.78 -12.02 20.12
CA ASP A 180 0.43 -10.80 20.86
C ASP A 180 -1.00 -10.34 20.57
N LEU A 181 -1.76 -11.10 19.77
CA LEU A 181 -3.13 -10.78 19.43
C LEU A 181 -4.09 -11.31 20.50
N VAL A 182 -5.15 -10.54 20.75
CA VAL A 182 -6.21 -10.88 21.71
C VAL A 182 -7.44 -11.37 20.97
N ALA A 183 -8.38 -12.01 21.67
CA ALA A 183 -9.65 -12.42 21.08
C ALA A 183 -10.41 -11.21 20.49
N ALA A 184 -10.98 -11.38 19.30
CA ALA A 184 -11.86 -10.39 18.68
C ALA A 184 -13.30 -10.56 19.19
N HIS A 185 -13.97 -9.43 19.41
CA HIS A 185 -15.35 -9.35 19.89
C HIS A 185 -16.13 -8.31 19.07
N GLY A 186 -17.45 -8.51 18.93
CA GLY A 186 -18.34 -7.55 18.25
C GLY A 186 -18.14 -7.45 16.73
N LEU A 187 -17.59 -8.50 16.12
CA LEU A 187 -17.33 -8.63 14.67
C LEU A 187 -17.87 -9.96 14.16
N ASP A 188 -19.10 -10.30 14.55
CA ASP A 188 -19.71 -11.61 14.26
C ASP A 188 -19.96 -11.78 12.75
N ASP A 189 -20.35 -10.71 12.05
CA ASP A 189 -20.48 -10.65 10.60
C ASP A 189 -19.16 -11.00 9.89
N LEU A 190 -18.06 -10.42 10.37
CA LEU A 190 -16.74 -10.73 9.85
C LEU A 190 -16.32 -12.16 10.20
N ARG A 191 -16.65 -12.65 11.41
CA ARG A 191 -16.29 -14.01 11.82
C ARG A 191 -16.95 -15.05 10.91
N GLU A 192 -18.24 -14.89 10.61
CA GLU A 192 -18.99 -15.73 9.66
C GLU A 192 -18.36 -15.65 8.28
N LEU A 193 -18.11 -14.43 7.79
CA LEU A 193 -17.48 -14.21 6.49
C LEU A 193 -16.09 -14.86 6.38
N LEU A 194 -15.25 -14.77 7.41
CA LEU A 194 -13.93 -15.43 7.40
C LEU A 194 -14.07 -16.95 7.44
N ALA A 195 -15.05 -17.50 8.16
CA ALA A 195 -15.31 -18.94 8.20
C ALA A 195 -15.67 -19.49 6.82
N GLU A 196 -16.45 -18.75 6.02
CA GLU A 196 -16.77 -19.11 4.62
C GLU A 196 -15.54 -19.14 3.71
N HIS A 197 -14.48 -18.39 4.04
CA HIS A 197 -13.24 -18.30 3.27
C HIS A 197 -12.14 -19.24 3.79
N MET A 198 -12.39 -19.96 4.88
CA MET A 198 -11.51 -21.06 5.32
C MET A 198 -11.58 -22.22 4.33
N PRO A 199 -10.56 -23.11 4.30
CA PRO A 199 -10.68 -24.33 3.51
C PRO A 199 -11.93 -25.13 3.92
N GLU A 200 -12.53 -25.84 2.96
CA GLU A 200 -13.78 -26.56 3.18
C GLU A 200 -13.71 -27.49 4.41
N GLY A 201 -14.70 -27.33 5.31
CA GLY A 201 -14.80 -28.10 6.55
C GLY A 201 -13.84 -27.70 7.67
N VAL A 202 -13.04 -26.64 7.51
CA VAL A 202 -12.13 -26.15 8.56
C VAL A 202 -12.86 -25.16 9.47
N PRO A 203 -13.01 -25.47 10.77
CA PRO A 203 -13.60 -24.54 11.71
C PRO A 203 -12.64 -23.39 12.04
N VAL A 204 -13.20 -22.25 12.45
CA VAL A 204 -12.43 -21.17 13.07
C VAL A 204 -12.16 -21.55 14.52
N GLU A 205 -10.92 -21.95 14.81
CA GLU A 205 -10.46 -22.34 16.15
C GLU A 205 -10.17 -21.10 17.02
N GLU A 206 -9.54 -20.09 16.42
CA GLU A 206 -9.27 -18.81 17.07
C GLU A 206 -9.71 -17.65 16.19
N PHE A 207 -10.30 -16.63 16.83
CA PHE A 207 -10.70 -15.39 16.18
C PHE A 207 -10.07 -14.22 16.92
N LEU A 208 -9.08 -13.59 16.29
CA LEU A 208 -8.13 -12.68 16.94
C LEU A 208 -8.25 -11.26 16.38
N ASN A 209 -8.24 -10.26 17.26
CA ASN A 209 -8.25 -8.85 16.91
C ASN A 209 -6.86 -8.40 16.46
N ARG A 210 -6.78 -7.82 15.26
CA ARG A 210 -5.55 -7.27 14.69
C ARG A 210 -5.57 -5.75 14.55
N GLY A 211 -6.66 -5.10 14.95
CA GLY A 211 -6.88 -3.64 14.83
C GLY A 211 -5.79 -2.79 15.48
N THR A 212 -5.16 -3.29 16.55
CA THR A 212 -4.10 -2.61 17.31
C THR A 212 -2.68 -2.86 16.80
N ALA A 213 -2.47 -3.86 15.93
CA ALA A 213 -1.13 -4.35 15.56
C ALA A 213 -0.59 -3.80 14.22
N GLY A 214 -1.25 -2.80 13.61
CA GLY A 214 -0.91 -2.30 12.27
C GLY A 214 -0.82 -0.79 12.16
N LYS A 215 0.32 -0.28 11.68
CA LYS A 215 0.58 1.17 11.46
C LYS A 215 -0.43 1.88 10.54
N GLY A 216 -1.21 1.14 9.74
CA GLY A 216 -2.08 1.67 8.68
C GLY A 216 -3.58 1.35 8.79
N SER A 217 -4.08 0.83 9.92
CA SER A 217 -5.52 0.53 10.05
C SER A 217 -6.37 1.77 10.33
N LEU A 218 -5.83 2.90 10.79
CA LEU A 218 -6.61 4.11 11.09
C LEU A 218 -7.79 3.89 12.07
N GLY A 219 -7.78 2.82 12.88
CA GLY A 219 -8.93 2.42 13.71
C GLY A 219 -10.00 1.60 12.96
N ARG A 220 -9.73 1.19 11.71
CA ARG A 220 -10.56 0.25 10.93
C ARG A 220 -10.59 -1.13 11.61
N PRO A 221 -11.78 -1.72 11.80
CA PRO A 221 -11.90 -3.10 12.26
C PRO A 221 -11.08 -4.08 11.41
N ARG A 222 -10.33 -4.95 12.09
CA ARG A 222 -9.48 -5.95 11.45
C ARG A 222 -9.33 -7.17 12.37
N ALA A 223 -9.62 -8.35 11.84
CA ALA A 223 -9.51 -9.59 12.60
C ALA A 223 -8.94 -10.73 11.75
N VAL A 224 -8.46 -11.76 12.44
CA VAL A 224 -7.89 -12.97 11.85
C VAL A 224 -8.65 -14.19 12.36
N ALA A 225 -9.04 -15.07 11.45
CA ALA A 225 -9.51 -16.41 11.74
C ALA A 225 -8.36 -17.40 11.55
N LEU A 226 -8.08 -18.22 12.56
CA LEU A 226 -7.10 -19.32 12.53
C LEU A 226 -7.79 -20.67 12.63
N GLY A 227 -7.22 -21.69 12.00
CA GLY A 227 -7.64 -23.08 12.15
C GLY A 227 -6.59 -24.07 11.65
N GLN A 228 -6.83 -25.36 11.83
CA GLN A 228 -5.98 -26.43 11.31
C GLN A 228 -6.56 -27.08 10.06
N TRP A 229 -5.72 -27.27 9.04
CA TRP A 229 -6.10 -27.95 7.81
C TRP A 229 -5.04 -28.95 7.38
N ARG A 230 -5.43 -30.23 7.26
CA ARG A 230 -4.57 -31.32 6.76
C ARG A 230 -3.17 -31.37 7.41
N GLY A 231 -3.09 -31.08 8.71
CA GLY A 231 -1.84 -31.17 9.50
C GLY A 231 -1.04 -29.87 9.61
N GLY A 232 -1.56 -28.73 9.14
CA GLY A 232 -0.91 -27.44 9.31
C GLY A 232 -1.88 -26.28 9.56
N PRO A 233 -1.38 -25.17 10.12
CA PRO A 233 -2.19 -23.98 10.38
C PRO A 233 -2.57 -23.26 9.08
N VAL A 234 -3.76 -22.68 9.08
CA VAL A 234 -4.26 -21.79 8.03
C VAL A 234 -4.85 -20.54 8.66
N ALA A 235 -4.75 -19.41 7.96
CA ALA A 235 -5.26 -18.14 8.42
C ALA A 235 -5.96 -17.34 7.33
N ARG A 236 -7.03 -16.64 7.72
CA ARG A 236 -7.71 -15.62 6.92
C ARG A 236 -7.78 -14.33 7.72
N GLU A 237 -7.52 -13.22 7.06
CA GLU A 237 -7.68 -11.90 7.63
C GLU A 237 -8.77 -11.15 6.90
N GLY A 238 -9.60 -10.45 7.66
CA GLY A 238 -10.50 -9.43 7.12
C GLY A 238 -10.11 -8.05 7.63
N LYS A 239 -10.12 -7.08 6.72
CA LYS A 239 -9.90 -5.66 6.99
C LYS A 239 -11.11 -4.88 6.49
N ARG A 240 -11.73 -4.07 7.34
CA ARG A 240 -12.88 -3.24 6.96
C ARG A 240 -12.45 -2.32 5.83
N ALA A 241 -13.07 -2.39 4.67
CA ALA A 241 -12.82 -1.49 3.56
C ALA A 241 -13.29 -0.07 3.90
N LEU A 242 -12.60 0.91 3.34
CA LEU A 242 -12.96 2.33 3.42
C LEU A 242 -12.81 2.88 2.00
N PRO A 243 -13.76 3.69 1.49
CA PRO A 243 -13.53 4.39 0.25
C PRO A 243 -12.27 5.26 0.35
N SER A 244 -11.57 5.48 -0.78
CA SER A 244 -10.35 6.29 -0.78
C SER A 244 -10.55 7.66 -0.13
N ALA A 245 -9.52 8.14 0.57
CA ALA A 245 -9.43 9.52 1.06
C ALA A 245 -9.57 10.56 -0.08
N GLY A 246 -9.40 10.14 -1.35
CA GLY A 246 -9.75 10.94 -2.52
C GLY A 246 -11.19 11.44 -2.52
N ARG A 247 -12.14 10.62 -2.05
CA ARG A 247 -13.56 11.03 -1.93
C ARG A 247 -13.75 12.09 -0.86
N TRP A 248 -13.17 11.88 0.32
CA TRP A 248 -13.14 12.88 1.39
C TRP A 248 -12.57 14.21 0.89
N HIS A 249 -11.44 14.15 0.16
CA HIS A 249 -10.76 15.34 -0.35
C HIS A 249 -11.59 16.11 -1.39
N GLN A 250 -12.40 15.41 -2.19
CA GLN A 250 -13.33 16.03 -3.15
C GLN A 250 -14.67 16.45 -2.53
N GLY A 251 -14.92 16.15 -1.25
CA GLY A 251 -16.23 16.36 -0.62
C GLY A 251 -17.32 15.45 -1.18
N ASP A 252 -16.95 14.27 -1.69
CA ASP A 252 -17.89 13.26 -2.17
C ASP A 252 -18.31 12.34 -1.02
N ASP A 253 -19.56 12.50 -0.59
CA ASP A 253 -20.19 11.70 0.46
C ASP A 253 -21.09 10.58 -0.08
N ALA A 254 -21.02 10.29 -1.40
CA ALA A 254 -21.81 9.24 -2.01
C ALA A 254 -21.59 7.89 -1.31
N LEU A 255 -22.70 7.27 -0.92
CA LEU A 255 -22.72 5.94 -0.34
C LEU A 255 -22.74 4.90 -1.46
N GLY A 256 -21.71 4.07 -1.49
CA GLY A 256 -21.59 2.91 -2.38
C GLY A 256 -20.64 1.89 -1.75
N PRO A 257 -20.46 0.73 -2.39
CA PRO A 257 -19.57 -0.29 -1.88
C PRO A 257 -18.15 0.27 -1.66
N ALA A 258 -17.60 0.12 -0.46
CA ALA A 258 -16.30 0.67 -0.09
C ALA A 258 -15.14 0.11 -0.92
N THR A 259 -15.30 -1.09 -1.48
CA THR A 259 -14.31 -1.75 -2.35
C THR A 259 -14.51 -1.52 -3.84
N LEU A 260 -15.43 -0.62 -4.26
CA LEU A 260 -15.73 -0.43 -5.69
C LEU A 260 -14.47 -0.09 -6.51
N ASP A 261 -13.76 0.96 -6.13
CA ASP A 261 -12.57 1.42 -6.86
C ASP A 261 -11.44 0.37 -6.81
N TYR A 262 -11.30 -0.34 -5.68
CA TYR A 262 -10.39 -1.48 -5.52
C TYR A 262 -10.71 -2.59 -6.54
N ARG A 263 -11.98 -3.01 -6.66
CA ARG A 263 -12.39 -4.04 -7.61
C ARG A 263 -12.12 -3.62 -9.05
N MET A 264 -12.40 -2.36 -9.38
CA MET A 264 -12.21 -1.81 -10.72
C MET A 264 -10.73 -1.76 -11.12
N ILE A 265 -9.84 -1.30 -10.23
CA ILE A 265 -8.41 -1.22 -10.53
C ILE A 265 -7.78 -2.61 -10.72
N LEU A 266 -8.18 -3.60 -9.91
CA LEU A 266 -7.71 -4.98 -10.07
C LEU A 266 -8.21 -5.62 -11.37
N ALA A 267 -9.47 -5.39 -11.74
CA ALA A 267 -10.03 -5.93 -12.97
C ALA A 267 -9.35 -5.38 -14.23
N ALA A 268 -8.83 -4.15 -14.17
CA ALA A 268 -8.09 -3.53 -15.26
C ALA A 268 -6.60 -3.94 -15.29
N ALA A 269 -5.97 -4.16 -14.12
CA ALA A 269 -4.52 -4.34 -14.00
C ALA A 269 -3.96 -5.56 -14.76
N PHE A 270 -2.79 -5.39 -15.39
CA PHE A 270 -2.00 -6.49 -15.95
C PHE A 270 -1.19 -7.20 -14.86
N ARG A 271 -1.87 -7.99 -14.02
CA ARG A 271 -1.27 -8.76 -12.93
C ARG A 271 -1.70 -10.21 -12.95
N SER A 272 -0.93 -11.09 -12.29
CA SER A 272 -1.41 -12.43 -11.97
C SER A 272 -2.31 -12.35 -10.72
N PRO A 273 -3.58 -12.81 -10.76
CA PRO A 273 -4.49 -12.68 -9.63
C PRO A 273 -3.98 -13.42 -8.38
N ASP A 274 -4.24 -12.85 -7.20
CA ASP A 274 -4.15 -13.60 -5.94
C ASP A 274 -5.47 -14.37 -5.76
N PRO A 275 -5.47 -15.71 -5.83
CA PRO A 275 -6.70 -16.50 -5.71
C PRO A 275 -7.30 -16.46 -4.30
N TRP A 276 -6.60 -15.93 -3.30
CA TRP A 276 -7.08 -15.80 -1.93
C TRP A 276 -7.41 -14.36 -1.52
N LEU A 277 -7.38 -13.41 -2.46
CA LEU A 277 -7.91 -12.07 -2.24
C LEU A 277 -9.39 -12.04 -2.61
N THR A 278 -10.24 -11.69 -1.66
CA THR A 278 -11.68 -11.52 -1.90
C THR A 278 -12.13 -10.14 -1.43
N LEU A 279 -12.92 -9.46 -2.28
CA LEU A 279 -13.44 -8.12 -2.04
C LEU A 279 -14.97 -8.19 -1.95
N THR A 280 -15.52 -8.11 -0.74
CA THR A 280 -16.96 -7.89 -0.53
C THR A 280 -17.26 -6.40 -0.63
N GLU A 281 -18.50 -5.97 -0.41
CA GLU A 281 -18.81 -4.53 -0.42
C GLU A 281 -18.04 -3.74 0.64
N ASP A 282 -17.87 -4.32 1.83
CA ASP A 282 -17.31 -3.66 3.01
C ASP A 282 -16.02 -4.28 3.55
N TRP A 283 -15.56 -5.40 3.01
CA TRP A 283 -14.41 -6.13 3.55
C TRP A 283 -13.41 -6.53 2.47
N VAL A 284 -12.14 -6.38 2.82
CA VAL A 284 -11.00 -6.98 2.10
C VAL A 284 -10.58 -8.22 2.88
N ILE A 285 -10.71 -9.39 2.25
CA ILE A 285 -10.36 -10.68 2.82
C ILE A 285 -9.10 -11.20 2.13
N ARG A 286 -8.13 -11.67 2.91
CA ARG A 286 -6.89 -12.24 2.37
C ARG A 286 -6.42 -13.44 3.15
N ARG A 287 -5.67 -14.32 2.49
CA ARG A 287 -4.86 -15.34 3.17
C ARG A 287 -3.68 -14.69 3.89
N LEU A 288 -3.38 -15.19 5.08
CA LEU A 288 -2.09 -14.98 5.73
C LEU A 288 -1.25 -16.24 5.57
N SER A 289 0.00 -16.05 5.17
CA SER A 289 0.97 -17.12 4.89
C SER A 289 2.37 -16.56 5.13
N PRO A 290 3.34 -17.39 5.54
CA PRO A 290 4.74 -16.97 5.55
C PRO A 290 5.20 -16.43 4.19
N GLU A 291 4.64 -16.95 3.10
CA GLU A 291 4.99 -16.56 1.73
C GLU A 291 4.36 -15.24 1.29
N ASN A 292 3.40 -14.70 2.05
CA ASN A 292 2.83 -13.39 1.78
C ASN A 292 3.75 -12.33 2.42
N HIS A 293 4.87 -12.04 1.76
CA HIS A 293 5.96 -11.26 2.34
C HIS A 293 6.11 -9.90 1.66
N LYS A 294 6.37 -8.86 2.45
CA LYS A 294 6.76 -7.55 1.91
C LYS A 294 8.22 -7.60 1.49
N VAL A 295 8.61 -6.76 0.53
CA VAL A 295 10.04 -6.59 0.23
C VAL A 295 10.75 -5.99 1.44
N VAL A 296 11.84 -6.63 1.87
CA VAL A 296 12.72 -6.13 2.93
C VAL A 296 13.93 -5.47 2.28
N VAL A 297 13.89 -4.14 2.21
CA VAL A 297 14.86 -3.33 1.46
C VAL A 297 16.29 -3.48 2.03
N GLU A 298 16.39 -3.70 3.34
CA GLU A 298 17.66 -3.92 4.05
C GLU A 298 18.36 -5.22 3.66
N GLN A 299 17.63 -6.18 3.07
CA GLN A 299 18.21 -7.44 2.59
C GLN A 299 18.86 -7.30 1.20
N LEU A 300 18.72 -6.14 0.54
CA LEU A 300 19.34 -5.87 -0.76
C LEU A 300 20.87 -5.68 -0.61
N ARG A 301 21.62 -6.33 -1.50
CA ARG A 301 23.08 -6.30 -1.54
C ARG A 301 23.57 -5.14 -2.40
N GLY A 302 23.69 -3.98 -1.79
CA GLY A 302 24.31 -2.80 -2.38
C GLY A 302 23.46 -2.08 -3.44
N HIS A 303 24.05 -1.05 -4.05
CA HIS A 303 23.34 -0.10 -4.91
C HIS A 303 22.76 -0.73 -6.20
N VAL A 304 23.40 -1.77 -6.74
CA VAL A 304 22.93 -2.44 -7.98
C VAL A 304 21.58 -3.11 -7.78
N GLN A 305 21.40 -3.82 -6.66
CA GLN A 305 20.12 -4.47 -6.35
C GLN A 305 19.05 -3.46 -5.95
N ALA A 306 19.44 -2.39 -5.24
CA ALA A 306 18.57 -1.25 -4.95
C ALA A 306 18.02 -0.62 -6.23
N GLU A 307 18.90 -0.24 -7.16
CA GLU A 307 18.52 0.36 -8.44
C GLU A 307 17.62 -0.56 -9.26
N ALA A 308 17.98 -1.85 -9.34
CA ALA A 308 17.17 -2.84 -10.02
C ALA A 308 15.77 -2.95 -9.40
N LEU A 309 15.64 -2.97 -8.07
CA LEU A 309 14.34 -3.04 -7.40
C LEU A 309 13.48 -1.84 -7.78
N ILE A 310 14.03 -0.64 -7.71
CA ILE A 310 13.31 0.59 -8.06
C ILE A 310 12.85 0.57 -9.52
N ARG A 311 13.67 0.05 -10.43
CA ARG A 311 13.29 -0.17 -11.83
C ARG A 311 12.11 -1.16 -11.94
N TRP A 312 12.15 -2.29 -11.24
CA TRP A 312 11.03 -3.25 -11.23
C TRP A 312 9.76 -2.70 -10.58
N MET A 313 9.88 -1.80 -9.59
CA MET A 313 8.72 -1.10 -9.02
C MET A 313 8.07 -0.18 -10.05
N GLY A 314 8.86 0.60 -10.80
CA GLY A 314 8.36 1.39 -11.92
C GLY A 314 7.66 0.52 -12.97
N TRP A 315 8.24 -0.63 -13.31
CA TRP A 315 7.64 -1.61 -14.22
C TRP A 315 6.26 -2.10 -13.74
N GLU A 316 6.13 -2.40 -12.45
CA GLU A 316 4.87 -2.87 -11.88
C GLU A 316 3.82 -1.77 -11.79
N VAL A 317 4.20 -0.52 -11.50
CA VAL A 317 3.26 0.61 -11.57
C VAL A 317 2.66 0.74 -12.97
N ALA A 318 3.46 0.55 -14.02
CA ALA A 318 2.95 0.53 -15.39
C ALA A 318 1.95 -0.61 -15.64
N ASN A 319 2.17 -1.80 -15.08
CA ASN A 319 1.20 -2.92 -15.19
C ASN A 319 -0.19 -2.53 -14.65
N ILE A 320 -0.24 -1.75 -13.58
CA ILE A 320 -1.50 -1.24 -13.01
C ILE A 320 -2.11 -0.16 -13.89
N HIS A 321 -1.30 0.83 -14.31
CA HIS A 321 -1.80 2.01 -15.00
C HIS A 321 -2.32 1.71 -16.41
N ARG A 322 -1.60 0.87 -17.16
CA ARG A 322 -1.87 0.64 -18.59
C ARG A 322 -3.05 -0.30 -18.87
N GLY A 323 -3.54 -0.97 -17.83
CA GLY A 323 -4.76 -1.77 -17.87
C GLY A 323 -6.02 -0.95 -18.17
N GLN A 324 -5.91 0.37 -18.12
CA GLN A 324 -7.01 1.31 -18.09
C GLN A 324 -7.06 2.13 -19.39
N ALA A 325 -8.21 2.73 -19.70
CA ALA A 325 -8.38 3.56 -20.89
C ALA A 325 -7.44 4.79 -20.85
N GLY A 326 -6.88 5.19 -22.00
CA GLY A 326 -6.05 6.42 -22.11
C GLY A 326 -4.52 6.21 -22.19
N ARG A 327 -4.03 5.02 -22.55
CA ARG A 327 -2.57 4.72 -22.56
C ARG A 327 -1.72 5.68 -23.41
N HIS A 328 -2.20 6.11 -24.57
CA HIS A 328 -1.44 6.99 -25.47
C HIS A 328 -1.28 8.39 -24.84
N ASP A 329 -2.29 8.83 -24.08
CA ASP A 329 -2.26 10.11 -23.38
C ASP A 329 -1.17 10.12 -22.28
N ILE A 330 -0.83 8.97 -21.70
CA ILE A 330 0.23 8.84 -20.69
C ILE A 330 1.61 9.01 -21.32
N GLU A 331 1.87 8.33 -22.45
CA GLU A 331 3.16 8.38 -23.14
C GLU A 331 3.45 9.80 -23.66
N ASP A 332 2.48 10.41 -24.34
CA ASP A 332 2.58 11.77 -24.86
C ASP A 332 2.80 12.78 -23.74
N TRP A 333 2.08 12.61 -22.62
CA TRP A 333 2.22 13.49 -21.47
C TRP A 333 3.59 13.35 -20.78
N LEU A 334 4.11 12.11 -20.59
CA LEU A 334 5.45 11.90 -20.03
C LEU A 334 6.55 12.53 -20.88
N ALA A 335 6.41 12.45 -22.21
CA ALA A 335 7.35 13.04 -23.15
C ALA A 335 7.39 14.58 -23.08
N ALA A 336 6.29 15.21 -22.62
CA ALA A 336 6.19 16.66 -22.49
C ALA A 336 6.81 17.23 -21.20
N LEU A 337 7.19 16.38 -20.23
CA LEU A 337 7.75 16.84 -18.96
C LEU A 337 9.24 17.14 -19.05
N PRO A 338 9.74 18.10 -18.25
CA PRO A 338 11.16 18.37 -18.19
C PRO A 338 11.93 17.18 -17.63
N MET A 339 13.17 17.01 -18.08
CA MET A 339 14.09 16.05 -17.49
C MET A 339 14.23 16.28 -15.98
N GLY A 340 14.15 15.22 -15.19
CA GLY A 340 14.27 15.32 -13.73
C GLY A 340 12.98 15.72 -13.00
N TRP A 341 11.85 15.92 -13.70
CA TRP A 341 10.57 16.32 -13.10
C TRP A 341 10.18 15.46 -11.89
N LEU A 342 10.38 14.14 -11.97
CA LEU A 342 9.99 13.22 -10.91
C LEU A 342 10.84 13.43 -9.66
N HIS A 343 12.15 13.63 -9.83
CA HIS A 343 13.04 13.92 -8.73
C HIS A 343 12.63 15.22 -8.04
N ASP A 344 12.38 16.28 -8.81
CA ASP A 344 12.07 17.59 -8.24
C ASP A 344 10.71 17.60 -7.53
N ALA A 345 9.70 16.94 -8.11
CA ALA A 345 8.39 16.76 -7.48
C ALA A 345 8.48 15.88 -6.20
N ALA A 346 9.19 14.75 -6.27
CA ALA A 346 9.34 13.84 -5.15
C ALA A 346 10.14 14.47 -4.01
N LEU A 347 11.17 15.27 -4.32
CA LEU A 347 11.97 16.01 -3.35
C LEU A 347 11.13 17.04 -2.61
N SER A 348 10.33 17.84 -3.34
CA SER A 348 9.42 18.82 -2.74
C SER A 348 8.44 18.16 -1.76
N MET A 349 7.85 17.02 -2.14
CA MET A 349 6.96 16.26 -1.25
C MET A 349 7.71 15.61 -0.07
N ALA A 350 8.93 15.11 -0.27
CA ALA A 350 9.74 14.51 0.79
C ALA A 350 10.14 15.54 1.87
N GLU A 351 10.55 16.73 1.45
CA GLU A 351 10.88 17.84 2.35
C GLU A 351 9.65 18.31 3.14
N ALA A 352 8.50 18.47 2.47
CA ALA A 352 7.25 18.83 3.12
C ALA A 352 6.79 17.75 4.12
N THR A 353 6.84 16.48 3.72
CA THR A 353 6.49 15.34 4.59
C THR A 353 7.39 15.30 5.83
N THR A 354 8.69 15.50 5.66
CA THR A 354 9.65 15.54 6.78
C THR A 354 9.39 16.72 7.71
N ALA A 355 9.09 17.90 7.15
CA ALA A 355 8.76 19.08 7.94
C ALA A 355 7.46 18.91 8.73
N ASP A 356 6.43 18.31 8.13
CA ASP A 356 5.16 18.01 8.79
C ASP A 356 5.31 16.94 9.87
N TRP A 357 6.08 15.89 9.59
CA TRP A 357 6.40 14.85 10.58
C TRP A 357 7.12 15.43 11.80
N ARG A 358 8.08 16.35 11.63
CA ARG A 358 8.78 16.99 12.76
C ARG A 358 7.80 17.73 13.67
N LYS A 359 6.92 18.54 13.09
CA LYS A 359 5.85 19.26 13.83
C LYS A 359 4.89 18.30 14.51
N PHE A 360 4.50 17.22 13.81
CA PHE A 360 3.64 16.19 14.36
C PHE A 360 4.30 15.49 15.55
N ARG A 361 5.57 15.09 15.43
CA ARG A 361 6.33 14.41 16.49
C ARG A 361 6.41 15.28 17.75
N GLU A 362 6.71 16.56 17.60
CA GLU A 362 6.71 17.53 18.72
C GLU A 362 5.35 17.56 19.44
N SER A 363 4.24 17.49 18.69
CA SER A 363 2.89 17.45 19.27
C SER A 363 2.54 16.14 19.99
N VAL A 364 3.20 15.03 19.65
CA VAL A 364 3.05 13.75 20.35
C VAL A 364 3.85 13.78 21.65
N ASP A 365 5.05 14.36 21.62
CA ASP A 365 5.91 14.47 22.81
C ASP A 365 5.31 15.42 23.87
N SER A 366 4.53 16.43 23.45
CA SER A 366 3.87 17.38 24.35
C SER A 366 2.56 16.90 24.98
N ASP A 367 1.96 15.81 24.47
CA ASP A 367 0.64 15.29 24.87
C ASP A 367 0.67 13.73 24.82
N PRO A 368 1.30 13.09 25.82
CA PRO A 368 1.77 11.68 25.76
C PRO A 368 0.69 10.58 25.85
#